data_AF-A0A6L8BG85-F1
#
_entry.id   AF-A0A6L8BG85-F1
#
_cell.length_a   1.000
_cell.length_b   1.000
_cell.length_c   1.000
_cell.angle_alpha   90.00
_cell.angle_beta   90.00
_cell.angle_gamma   90.00
#
_symmetry.space_group_name_H-M   'P 1'
#
loop_
_entity.id
_entity.type
_entity.pdbx_description
1 polymer ?
#
loop_
_entity_poly.entity_id
_entity_poly.type
_entity_poly.pdbx_seq_one_letter_code
_entity_poly.pdbx_strand_id
1 'polypeptide(L)'
;MPPRATGPTRRWPAMPGASSGSSCAMVAAAPTVKPRKRIIRKRPPKAHPFLPRRLQTPIFLVWLRRSHGWLGIWGAVAGILFGLTTIAMVHAEIFRTGEDVRTVVQLPLDGAFIGNVDDLGAFVKAELGLRTEWRQPRNSPRPVAAPGNPPIFITQFTSPQTTLDLRHVAGNEYIEITRTERGFFETMNRLHRGNGAQLGWTLLGDAFSGALIVLALSGVLLWSRMDGSRLLAIGLGSAGLLATIYFYMAGA
;
A
#
# COMPACT_ATOMS: atom_id res chain seq x y z
N MET A 1 -37.79 -2.02 58.85
CA MET A 1 -38.16 -0.69 58.32
C MET A 1 -38.17 -0.76 56.80
N PRO A 2 -39.23 -0.23 56.13
CA PRO A 2 -39.51 -0.33 54.68
C PRO A 2 -38.83 0.85 53.92
N PRO A 3 -38.96 1.10 52.58
CA PRO A 3 -40.18 1.16 51.71
C PRO A 3 -40.04 0.32 50.40
N ARG A 4 -41.06 -0.16 49.66
CA ARG A 4 -42.41 0.29 49.19
C ARG A 4 -42.39 1.33 48.04
N ALA A 5 -42.64 0.89 46.80
CA ALA A 5 -43.28 1.61 45.67
C ALA A 5 -43.52 0.60 44.51
N THR A 6 -44.72 0.09 44.19
CA THR A 6 -45.95 0.65 43.55
C THR A 6 -45.91 0.81 42.01
N GLY A 7 -46.49 -0.19 41.30
CA GLY A 7 -47.36 -0.08 40.10
C GLY A 7 -46.78 0.38 38.75
N PRO A 8 -47.49 0.19 37.60
CA PRO A 8 -48.92 -0.13 37.47
C PRO A 8 -49.27 -1.37 36.63
N THR A 9 -50.47 -1.89 36.92
CA THR A 9 -51.17 -3.02 36.32
C THR A 9 -51.85 -2.64 35.00
N ARG A 10 -51.68 -3.46 33.94
CA ARG A 10 -52.47 -3.34 32.70
C ARG A 10 -53.82 -4.03 32.88
N ARG A 11 -54.89 -3.24 32.81
CA ARG A 11 -56.29 -3.69 32.67
C ARG A 11 -56.50 -4.31 31.29
N TRP A 12 -57.09 -5.50 31.26
CA TRP A 12 -57.73 -6.07 30.08
C TRP A 12 -59.16 -5.53 30.00
N PRO A 13 -59.66 -5.07 28.83
CA PRO A 13 -61.07 -4.78 28.67
C PRO A 13 -61.89 -6.06 28.49
N ALA A 14 -63.05 -6.06 29.12
CA ALA A 14 -64.03 -7.13 29.15
C ALA A 14 -64.69 -7.38 27.79
N MET A 15 -64.99 -8.66 27.53
CA MET A 15 -65.88 -9.11 26.45
C MET A 15 -67.34 -8.77 26.79
N PRO A 16 -68.13 -8.17 25.88
CA PRO A 16 -69.57 -8.19 25.97
C PRO A 16 -70.13 -9.49 25.35
N GLY A 17 -71.18 -9.99 26.01
CA GLY A 17 -71.76 -11.30 25.79
C GLY A 17 -72.62 -11.43 24.55
N ALA A 18 -72.91 -12.68 24.25
CA ALA A 18 -73.79 -13.13 23.19
C ALA A 18 -75.24 -12.68 23.43
N SER A 19 -75.90 -12.24 22.36
CA SER A 19 -77.36 -12.33 22.26
C SER A 19 -77.78 -12.76 20.85
N SER A 20 -78.58 -13.83 20.88
CA SER A 20 -79.46 -14.39 19.88
C SER A 20 -80.09 -13.39 18.90
N GLY A 21 -80.03 -13.71 17.60
CA GLY A 21 -80.81 -13.05 16.56
C GLY A 21 -80.76 -13.83 15.24
N SER A 22 -81.62 -14.82 15.13
CA SER A 22 -81.90 -15.54 13.88
C SER A 22 -82.52 -14.58 12.86
N SER A 23 -81.87 -14.40 11.70
CA SER A 23 -82.52 -13.87 10.51
C SER A 23 -81.86 -14.48 9.27
N CYS A 24 -82.60 -15.42 8.67
CA CYS A 24 -82.26 -16.09 7.43
C CYS A 24 -82.53 -15.13 6.27
N ALA A 25 -81.50 -14.37 5.87
CA ALA A 25 -81.52 -13.61 4.63
C ALA A 25 -80.70 -14.38 3.58
N MET A 26 -81.38 -14.84 2.52
CA MET A 26 -80.75 -15.36 1.30
C MET A 26 -79.86 -14.27 0.70
N VAL A 27 -78.55 -14.35 0.96
CA VAL A 27 -77.54 -13.56 0.26
C VAL A 27 -77.30 -14.23 -1.09
N ALA A 28 -77.74 -13.57 -2.16
CA ALA A 28 -77.41 -13.94 -3.53
C ALA A 28 -75.88 -14.04 -3.66
N ALA A 29 -75.39 -15.19 -4.14
CA ALA A 29 -73.97 -15.43 -4.33
C ALA A 29 -73.37 -14.43 -5.32
N ALA A 30 -72.55 -13.50 -4.82
CA ALA A 30 -71.74 -12.63 -5.66
C ALA A 30 -70.75 -13.48 -6.47
N PRO A 31 -70.51 -13.17 -7.76
CA PRO A 31 -69.54 -13.90 -8.57
C PRO A 31 -68.15 -13.78 -7.93
N THR A 32 -67.52 -14.92 -7.68
CA THR A 32 -66.17 -15.01 -7.12
C THR A 32 -65.15 -14.47 -8.11
N VAL A 33 -64.83 -13.18 -8.00
CA VAL A 33 -63.72 -12.57 -8.73
C VAL A 33 -62.43 -13.21 -8.22
N LYS A 34 -61.82 -14.08 -9.05
CA LYS A 34 -60.50 -14.66 -8.76
C LYS A 34 -59.52 -13.52 -8.47
N PRO A 35 -58.78 -13.56 -7.35
CA PRO A 35 -57.82 -12.51 -7.03
C PRO A 35 -56.76 -12.46 -8.13
N ARG A 36 -56.75 -11.35 -8.88
CA ARG A 36 -55.76 -11.09 -9.92
C ARG A 36 -54.40 -11.10 -9.25
N LYS A 37 -53.56 -12.13 -9.51
CA LYS A 37 -52.18 -12.20 -9.02
C LYS A 37 -51.51 -10.87 -9.34
N ARG A 38 -51.26 -10.06 -8.31
CA ARG A 38 -50.53 -8.80 -8.43
C ARG A 38 -49.14 -9.17 -8.87
N ILE A 39 -48.84 -9.02 -10.16
CA ILE A 39 -47.48 -9.19 -10.69
C ILE A 39 -46.65 -8.12 -10.01
N ILE A 40 -45.93 -8.49 -8.96
CA ILE A 40 -44.93 -7.63 -8.33
C ILE A 40 -43.85 -7.46 -9.39
N ARG A 41 -43.93 -6.36 -10.14
CA ARG A 41 -42.86 -5.94 -11.03
C ARG A 41 -41.62 -5.77 -10.16
N LYS A 42 -40.70 -6.75 -10.19
CA LYS A 42 -39.40 -6.63 -9.54
C LYS A 42 -38.76 -5.36 -10.09
N ARG A 43 -38.53 -4.36 -9.23
CA ARG A 43 -37.82 -3.14 -9.64
C ARG A 43 -36.52 -3.59 -10.32
N PRO A 44 -36.18 -3.02 -11.49
CA PRO A 44 -34.92 -3.36 -12.14
C PRO A 44 -33.79 -3.11 -11.13
N PRO A 45 -32.79 -4.02 -11.03
CA PRO A 45 -31.69 -3.84 -10.12
C PRO A 45 -31.05 -2.47 -10.38
N LYS A 46 -30.83 -1.67 -9.32
CA LYS A 46 -30.16 -0.37 -9.41
C LYS A 46 -28.84 -0.58 -10.18
N ALA A 47 -28.74 -0.01 -11.38
CA ALA A 47 -27.55 -0.10 -12.20
C ALA A 47 -26.39 0.63 -11.50
N HIS A 48 -25.19 0.06 -11.56
CA HIS A 48 -24.00 0.67 -10.98
C HIS A 48 -23.70 2.01 -11.68
N PRO A 49 -23.56 3.13 -10.94
CA PRO A 49 -23.40 4.45 -11.55
C PRO A 49 -22.08 4.61 -12.30
N PHE A 50 -21.01 3.95 -11.84
CA PHE A 50 -19.66 4.05 -12.44
C PHE A 50 -19.21 2.82 -13.24
N LEU A 51 -20.01 1.76 -13.35
CA LEU A 51 -19.61 0.51 -14.02
C LEU A 51 -20.51 0.27 -15.25
N PRO A 52 -19.98 0.02 -16.45
CA PRO A 52 -20.80 -0.25 -17.63
C PRO A 52 -21.64 -1.51 -17.44
N ARG A 53 -22.86 -1.54 -17.99
CA ARG A 53 -23.83 -2.64 -17.81
C ARG A 53 -23.27 -4.04 -18.13
N ARG A 54 -22.32 -4.12 -19.06
CA ARG A 54 -21.66 -5.38 -19.48
C ARG A 54 -20.80 -6.00 -18.38
N LEU A 55 -20.26 -5.19 -17.48
CA LEU A 55 -19.43 -5.65 -16.35
C LEU A 55 -20.24 -5.86 -15.06
N GLN A 56 -21.54 -5.55 -15.05
CA GLN A 56 -22.42 -5.72 -13.88
C GLN A 56 -22.93 -7.16 -13.72
N THR A 57 -22.11 -8.16 -14.06
CA THR A 57 -22.48 -9.56 -13.89
C THR A 57 -22.37 -9.98 -12.42
N PRO A 58 -23.25 -10.86 -11.91
CA PRO A 58 -23.17 -11.35 -10.53
C PRO A 58 -21.81 -11.97 -10.21
N ILE A 59 -21.23 -12.70 -11.17
CA ILE A 59 -19.92 -13.34 -11.07
C ILE A 59 -18.83 -12.28 -10.86
N PHE A 60 -18.83 -11.22 -11.68
CA PHE A 60 -17.85 -10.14 -11.56
C PHE A 60 -17.96 -9.42 -10.21
N LEU A 61 -19.17 -9.13 -9.73
CA LEU A 61 -19.37 -8.45 -8.45
C LEU A 61 -18.93 -9.29 -7.24
N VAL A 62 -19.12 -10.61 -7.29
CA VAL A 62 -18.61 -11.53 -6.25
C VAL A 62 -17.09 -11.58 -6.30
N TRP A 63 -16.52 -11.70 -7.50
CA TRP A 63 -15.07 -11.67 -7.69
C TRP A 63 -14.46 -10.36 -7.17
N LEU A 64 -15.04 -9.21 -7.52
CA LEU A 64 -14.59 -7.88 -7.09
C LEU A 64 -14.53 -7.77 -5.56
N ARG A 65 -15.59 -8.21 -4.86
CA ARG A 65 -15.63 -8.17 -3.39
C ARG A 65 -14.60 -9.10 -2.77
N ARG A 66 -14.46 -10.32 -3.32
CA ARG A 66 -13.51 -11.30 -2.81
C ARG A 66 -12.06 -10.82 -3.02
N SER A 67 -11.74 -10.33 -4.21
CA SER A 67 -10.43 -9.77 -4.53
C SER A 67 -10.13 -8.55 -3.67
N HIS A 68 -11.07 -7.62 -3.52
CA HIS A 68 -10.90 -6.45 -2.64
C HIS A 68 -10.63 -6.87 -1.19
N GLY A 69 -11.40 -7.82 -0.65
CA GLY A 69 -11.21 -8.32 0.71
C GLY A 69 -9.83 -8.97 0.90
N TRP A 70 -9.40 -9.83 -0.03
CA TRP A 70 -8.09 -10.49 0.07
C TRP A 70 -6.94 -9.49 -0.11
N LEU A 71 -7.00 -8.61 -1.13
CA LEU A 71 -6.01 -7.56 -1.31
C LEU A 71 -5.97 -6.61 -0.10
N GLY A 72 -7.11 -6.34 0.52
CA GLY A 72 -7.21 -5.54 1.73
C GLY A 72 -6.53 -6.18 2.93
N ILE A 73 -6.71 -7.49 3.15
CA ILE A 73 -6.02 -8.23 4.23
C ILE A 73 -4.50 -8.20 4.01
N TRP A 74 -4.02 -8.54 2.81
CA TRP A 74 -2.59 -8.46 2.50
C TRP A 74 -2.05 -7.04 2.62
N GLY A 75 -2.82 -6.05 2.16
CA GLY A 75 -2.51 -4.63 2.30
C GLY A 75 -2.40 -4.19 3.75
N ALA A 76 -3.27 -4.69 4.64
CA ALA A 76 -3.21 -4.41 6.07
C ALA A 76 -1.96 -5.02 6.72
N VAL A 77 -1.62 -6.27 6.39
CA VAL A 77 -0.40 -6.93 6.88
C VAL A 77 0.84 -6.17 6.42
N ALA A 78 0.92 -5.84 5.13
CA ALA A 78 2.02 -5.05 4.58
C ALA A 78 2.07 -3.65 5.22
N GLY A 79 0.91 -3.01 5.42
CA GLY A 79 0.81 -1.70 6.07
C GLY A 79 1.31 -1.71 7.51
N ILE A 80 1.04 -2.78 8.28
CA ILE A 80 1.59 -2.94 9.63
C ILE A 80 3.12 -3.09 9.57
N LEU A 81 3.63 -3.96 8.69
CA LEU A 81 5.07 -4.15 8.52
C LEU A 81 5.79 -2.84 8.13
N PHE A 82 5.30 -2.18 7.08
CA PHE A 82 5.87 -0.92 6.60
C PHE A 82 5.72 0.19 7.65
N GLY A 83 4.57 0.29 8.32
CA GLY A 83 4.34 1.26 9.39
C GLY A 83 5.29 1.09 10.57
N LEU A 84 5.53 -0.14 11.01
CA LEU A 84 6.52 -0.43 12.06
C LEU A 84 7.93 -0.04 11.64
N THR A 85 8.32 -0.34 10.40
CA THR A 85 9.63 0.10 9.88
C THR A 85 9.73 1.63 9.74
N THR A 86 8.63 2.33 9.42
CA THR A 86 8.63 3.80 9.40
C THR A 86 8.81 4.37 10.81
N ILE A 87 8.12 3.83 11.81
CA ILE A 87 8.31 4.24 13.21
C ILE A 87 9.74 4.00 13.67
N ALA A 88 10.30 2.84 13.34
CA ALA A 88 11.69 2.48 13.65
C ALA A 88 12.70 3.41 12.97
N MET A 89 12.42 3.85 11.75
CA MET A 89 13.25 4.80 11.01
C MET A 89 13.18 6.22 11.57
N VAL A 90 12.01 6.69 11.99
CA VAL A 90 11.84 8.03 12.58
C VAL A 90 12.49 8.11 13.95
N HIS A 91 12.32 7.07 14.78
CA HIS A 91 12.89 6.99 16.13
C HIS A 91 14.18 6.17 16.11
N ALA A 92 15.04 6.40 15.13
CA ALA A 92 16.23 5.58 14.91
C ALA A 92 17.19 5.61 16.11
N GLU A 93 17.18 6.66 16.93
CA GLU A 93 17.94 6.70 18.18
C GLU A 93 17.47 5.68 19.22
N ILE A 94 16.17 5.32 19.23
CA ILE A 94 15.60 4.33 20.16
C ILE A 94 15.86 2.91 19.66
N PHE A 95 15.79 2.70 18.34
CA PHE A 95 15.88 1.38 17.70
C PHE A 95 17.26 1.06 17.10
N ARG A 96 18.29 1.85 17.43
CA ARG A 96 19.68 1.59 17.02
C ARG A 96 20.23 0.40 17.80
N THR A 97 20.38 -0.76 17.14
CA THR A 97 20.91 -1.99 17.79
C THR A 97 22.22 -2.50 17.17
N GLY A 98 23.05 -1.63 16.59
CA GLY A 98 24.38 -1.99 16.12
C GLY A 98 25.06 -0.84 15.37
N GLU A 99 26.36 -0.67 15.57
CA GLU A 99 27.18 0.24 14.76
C GLU A 99 27.42 -0.36 13.38
N ASP A 100 27.42 0.48 12.35
CA ASP A 100 27.85 0.08 11.01
C ASP A 100 29.35 -0.26 11.08
N VAL A 101 29.71 -1.51 10.77
CA VAL A 101 31.11 -1.93 10.76
C VAL A 101 31.73 -1.48 9.45
N ARG A 102 32.70 -0.57 9.54
CA ARG A 102 33.46 -0.08 8.39
C ARG A 102 34.83 -0.73 8.36
N THR A 103 35.16 -1.36 7.23
CA THR A 103 36.46 -1.96 6.99
C THR A 103 37.02 -1.41 5.69
N VAL A 104 38.20 -0.81 5.75
CA VAL A 104 38.92 -0.31 4.57
C VAL A 104 39.92 -1.36 4.14
N VAL A 105 39.87 -1.77 2.87
CA VAL A 105 40.76 -2.74 2.25
C VAL A 105 41.38 -2.09 1.02
N GLN A 106 42.68 -2.30 0.82
CA GLN A 106 43.37 -1.86 -0.39
C GLN A 106 43.52 -3.06 -1.32
N LEU A 107 42.99 -2.94 -2.53
CA LEU A 107 43.09 -3.97 -3.56
C LEU A 107 44.15 -3.54 -4.58
N PRO A 108 45.25 -4.31 -4.76
CA PRO A 108 46.26 -3.99 -5.75
C PRO A 108 45.70 -4.09 -7.17
N LEU A 109 46.21 -3.26 -8.09
CA LEU A 109 45.79 -3.23 -9.48
C LEU A 109 46.52 -4.24 -10.37
N ASP A 110 47.64 -4.82 -9.91
CA ASP A 110 48.45 -5.81 -10.64
C ASP A 110 48.72 -5.43 -12.12
N GLY A 111 48.93 -4.13 -12.38
CA GLY A 111 49.19 -3.58 -13.71
C GLY A 111 47.94 -3.25 -14.54
N ALA A 112 46.73 -3.42 -14.01
CA ALA A 112 45.50 -2.97 -14.64
C ALA A 112 45.40 -1.44 -14.67
N PHE A 113 45.01 -0.91 -15.84
CA PHE A 113 44.81 0.53 -16.03
C PHE A 113 43.34 0.90 -15.82
N ILE A 114 43.07 1.85 -14.92
CA ILE A 114 41.73 2.40 -14.65
C ILE A 114 41.64 3.79 -15.26
N GLY A 115 41.01 3.91 -16.43
CA GLY A 115 40.88 5.17 -17.15
C GLY A 115 39.60 5.93 -16.84
N ASN A 116 38.58 5.23 -16.34
CA ASN A 116 37.28 5.82 -16.04
C ASN A 116 36.56 5.06 -14.89
N VAL A 117 35.36 5.53 -14.52
CA VAL A 117 34.58 4.96 -13.42
C VAL A 117 33.99 3.58 -13.75
N ASP A 118 33.71 3.31 -15.02
CA ASP A 118 33.19 2.01 -15.47
C ASP A 118 34.31 0.96 -15.50
N ASP A 119 35.53 1.32 -15.88
CA ASP A 119 36.71 0.45 -15.78
C ASP A 119 36.95 0.02 -14.32
N LEU A 120 36.84 0.98 -13.38
CA LEU A 120 36.94 0.72 -11.94
C LEU A 120 35.87 -0.27 -11.46
N GLY A 121 34.62 -0.06 -11.86
CA GLY A 121 33.51 -0.95 -11.53
C GLY A 121 33.69 -2.34 -12.11
N ALA A 122 34.06 -2.43 -13.39
CA ALA A 122 34.25 -3.69 -14.10
C ALA A 122 35.41 -4.52 -13.50
N PHE A 123 36.55 -3.87 -13.21
CA PHE A 123 37.71 -4.52 -12.59
C PHE A 123 37.33 -5.14 -11.23
N VAL A 124 36.76 -4.34 -10.32
CA VAL A 124 36.41 -4.83 -8.97
C VAL A 124 35.31 -5.90 -9.04
N LYS A 125 34.36 -5.77 -9.97
CA LYS A 125 33.31 -6.78 -10.17
C LYS A 125 33.91 -8.14 -10.59
N ALA A 126 34.88 -8.12 -11.50
CA ALA A 126 35.57 -9.32 -11.95
C ALA A 126 36.42 -9.93 -10.83
N GLU A 127 37.22 -9.11 -10.16
CA GLU A 127 38.14 -9.54 -9.10
C GLU A 127 37.43 -10.13 -7.88
N LEU A 128 36.33 -9.50 -7.45
CA LEU A 128 35.54 -9.95 -6.29
C LEU A 128 34.37 -10.88 -6.67
N GLY A 129 34.21 -11.23 -7.95
CA GLY A 129 33.13 -12.10 -8.43
C GLY A 129 31.72 -11.59 -8.12
N LEU A 130 31.51 -10.26 -8.14
CA LEU A 130 30.26 -9.64 -7.72
C LEU A 130 29.16 -9.81 -8.78
N ARG A 131 27.94 -10.14 -8.32
CA ARG A 131 26.75 -10.24 -9.18
C ARG A 131 25.98 -8.93 -9.32
N THR A 132 26.22 -7.98 -8.42
CA THR A 132 25.54 -6.69 -8.39
C THR A 132 26.22 -5.74 -9.36
N GLU A 133 25.45 -4.88 -10.03
CA GLU A 133 25.99 -3.80 -10.85
C GLU A 133 26.48 -2.63 -9.98
N TRP A 134 27.53 -1.95 -10.43
CA TRP A 134 27.97 -0.72 -9.79
C TRP A 134 27.04 0.44 -10.14
N ARG A 135 27.00 1.44 -9.27
CA ARG A 135 26.35 2.72 -9.57
C ARG A 135 27.22 3.85 -9.06
N GLN A 136 27.29 4.94 -9.81
CA GLN A 136 27.88 6.17 -9.27
C GLN A 136 27.00 6.72 -8.13
N PRO A 137 27.61 7.08 -6.99
CA PRO A 137 26.92 7.85 -5.96
C PRO A 137 26.28 9.12 -6.54
N ARG A 138 25.04 9.42 -6.13
CA ARG A 138 24.27 10.57 -6.67
C ARG A 138 24.97 11.92 -6.47
N ASN A 139 25.85 12.01 -5.47
CA ASN A 139 26.64 13.20 -5.13
C ASN A 139 28.15 12.97 -5.32
N SER A 140 28.55 12.05 -6.20
CA SER A 140 29.96 11.90 -6.54
C SER A 140 30.48 13.22 -7.11
N PRO A 141 31.61 13.75 -6.60
CA PRO A 141 32.32 14.81 -7.29
C PRO A 141 32.52 14.37 -8.73
N ARG A 142 32.09 15.19 -9.70
CA ARG A 142 32.48 14.97 -11.09
C ARG A 142 34.01 14.89 -11.07
N PRO A 143 34.64 13.93 -11.77
CA PRO A 143 36.08 13.93 -11.90
C PRO A 143 36.48 15.21 -12.63
N VAL A 144 36.75 16.26 -11.87
CA VAL A 144 37.32 17.51 -12.35
C VAL A 144 38.81 17.33 -12.09
N ALA A 145 39.55 17.07 -13.16
CA ALA A 145 40.99 17.28 -13.14
C ALA A 145 41.21 18.78 -12.93
N ALA A 146 41.33 19.21 -11.68
CA ALA A 146 41.80 20.54 -11.37
C ALA A 146 43.29 20.60 -11.76
N PRO A 147 43.80 21.74 -12.26
CA PRO A 147 45.21 21.87 -12.60
C PRO A 147 46.08 21.50 -11.39
N GLY A 148 46.84 20.39 -11.50
CA GLY A 148 47.72 19.90 -10.45
C GLY A 148 47.18 18.78 -9.55
N ASN A 149 45.90 18.37 -9.67
CA ASN A 149 45.36 17.23 -8.90
C ASN A 149 45.03 16.03 -9.80
N PRO A 150 45.43 14.80 -9.42
CA PRO A 150 45.08 13.60 -10.17
C PRO A 150 43.56 13.37 -10.16
N PRO A 151 42.97 12.86 -11.26
CA PRO A 151 41.55 12.54 -11.30
C PRO A 151 41.21 11.43 -10.29
N ILE A 152 40.05 11.57 -9.65
CA ILE A 152 39.54 10.63 -8.66
C ILE A 152 38.30 9.96 -9.26
N PHE A 153 38.33 8.63 -9.31
CA PHE A 153 37.21 7.80 -9.73
C PHE A 153 36.53 7.20 -8.51
N ILE A 154 35.21 7.39 -8.41
CA ILE A 154 34.39 6.92 -7.29
C ILE A 154 33.19 6.18 -7.83
N THR A 155 33.01 4.94 -7.38
CA THR A 155 31.83 4.12 -7.67
C THR A 155 31.48 3.29 -6.44
N GLN A 156 30.30 2.68 -6.42
CA GLN A 156 29.89 1.84 -5.29
C GLN A 156 29.08 0.63 -5.74
N PHE A 157 29.19 -0.45 -4.99
CA PHE A 157 28.27 -1.58 -5.02
C PHE A 157 27.35 -1.52 -3.82
N THR A 158 26.05 -1.67 -4.06
CA THR A 158 25.06 -1.59 -2.98
C THR A 158 24.26 -2.88 -2.89
N SER A 159 24.25 -3.46 -1.70
CA SER A 159 23.29 -4.48 -1.29
C SER A 159 22.50 -3.98 -0.06
N PRO A 160 21.43 -4.69 0.36
CA PRO A 160 20.67 -4.31 1.54
C PRO A 160 21.52 -4.28 2.82
N GLN A 161 22.44 -5.24 2.98
CA GLN A 161 23.25 -5.42 4.19
C GLN A 161 24.65 -4.80 4.09
N THR A 162 25.20 -4.69 2.88
CA THR A 162 26.59 -4.25 2.66
C THR A 162 26.67 -3.20 1.57
N THR A 163 27.49 -2.18 1.79
CA THR A 163 27.90 -1.20 0.77
C THR A 163 29.40 -1.31 0.56
N LEU A 164 29.86 -1.39 -0.69
CA LEU A 164 31.27 -1.34 -1.05
C LEU A 164 31.51 -0.03 -1.79
N ASP A 165 32.14 0.93 -1.12
CA ASP A 165 32.54 2.20 -1.72
C ASP A 165 33.94 2.04 -2.30
N LEU A 166 34.07 2.31 -3.59
CA LEU A 166 35.32 2.20 -4.33
C LEU A 166 35.86 3.58 -4.63
N ARG A 167 37.13 3.79 -4.31
CA ARG A 167 37.85 5.01 -4.58
C ARG A 167 39.19 4.67 -5.21
N HIS A 168 39.43 5.22 -6.39
CA HIS A 168 40.72 5.14 -7.05
C HIS A 168 41.20 6.54 -7.43
N VAL A 169 42.45 6.85 -7.08
CA VAL A 169 43.13 8.08 -7.49
C VAL A 169 44.08 7.69 -8.62
N ALA A 170 43.94 8.35 -9.77
CA ALA A 170 44.78 8.04 -10.92
C ALA A 170 46.27 8.21 -10.58
N GLY A 171 47.06 7.17 -10.89
CA GLY A 171 48.47 7.09 -10.54
C GLY A 171 48.78 6.23 -9.31
N ASN A 172 47.79 5.81 -8.54
CA ASN A 172 47.99 4.82 -7.48
C ASN A 172 48.03 3.39 -8.05
N GLU A 173 48.76 2.49 -7.40
CA GLU A 173 48.81 1.06 -7.76
C GLU A 173 47.73 0.22 -7.04
N TYR A 174 46.83 0.88 -6.31
CA TYR A 174 45.77 0.23 -5.56
C TYR A 174 44.44 0.98 -5.66
N ILE A 175 43.37 0.24 -5.39
CA ILE A 175 42.01 0.75 -5.21
C ILE A 175 41.67 0.66 -3.73
N GLU A 176 41.15 1.75 -3.18
CA GLU A 176 40.63 1.77 -1.82
C GLU A 176 39.17 1.30 -1.82
N ILE A 177 38.90 0.21 -1.10
CA ILE A 177 37.58 -0.40 -0.96
C ILE A 177 37.13 -0.21 0.49
N THR A 178 36.13 0.64 0.70
CA THR A 178 35.49 0.78 2.00
C THR A 178 34.25 -0.11 2.04
N ARG A 179 34.33 -1.21 2.78
CA ARG A 179 33.20 -2.10 3.05
C ARG A 179 32.47 -1.63 4.31
N THR A 180 31.20 -1.29 4.15
CA THR A 180 30.30 -0.95 5.25
C THR A 180 29.27 -2.05 5.41
N GLU A 181 29.32 -2.76 6.54
CA GLU A 181 28.32 -3.75 6.94
C GLU A 181 27.32 -3.12 7.90
N ARG A 182 26.05 -3.47 7.73
CA ARG A 182 24.93 -2.82 8.40
C ARG A 182 24.23 -3.79 9.32
N GLY A 183 23.76 -3.28 10.45
CA GLY A 183 22.90 -4.02 11.36
C GLY A 183 21.54 -4.38 10.74
N PHE A 184 20.79 -5.20 11.49
CA PHE A 184 19.47 -5.69 11.06
C PHE A 184 18.47 -4.55 10.78
N PHE A 185 18.32 -3.59 11.70
CA PHE A 185 17.34 -2.49 11.52
C PHE A 185 17.71 -1.57 10.35
N GLU A 186 19.00 -1.28 10.14
CA GLU A 186 19.41 -0.45 9.01
C GLU A 186 19.19 -1.20 7.68
N THR A 187 19.42 -2.51 7.65
CA THR A 187 19.07 -3.35 6.50
C THR A 187 17.56 -3.26 6.20
N MET A 188 16.71 -3.35 7.23
CA MET A 188 15.27 -3.22 7.06
C MET A 188 14.85 -1.84 6.56
N ASN A 189 15.43 -0.78 7.10
CA ASN A 189 15.18 0.60 6.66
C ASN A 189 15.58 0.81 5.20
N ARG A 190 16.66 0.18 4.74
CA ARG A 190 17.08 0.23 3.33
C ARG A 190 16.12 -0.52 2.43
N LEU A 191 15.69 -1.73 2.82
CA LEU A 191 14.67 -2.48 2.09
C LEU A 191 13.36 -1.69 1.99
N HIS A 192 12.91 -1.06 3.07
CA HIS A 192 11.72 -0.20 3.08
C HIS A 192 11.81 0.94 2.05
N ARG A 193 12.97 1.60 1.95
CA ARG A 193 13.21 2.69 0.98
C ARG A 193 13.56 2.20 -0.44
N GLY A 194 13.73 0.88 -0.63
CA GLY A 194 14.22 0.33 -1.90
C GLY A 194 15.71 0.56 -2.18
N ASN A 195 16.51 0.90 -1.16
CA ASN A 195 17.94 1.15 -1.31
C ASN A 195 18.72 -0.16 -1.40
N GLY A 196 19.46 -0.37 -2.49
CA GLY A 196 20.13 -1.65 -2.74
C GLY A 196 19.18 -2.78 -3.13
N ALA A 197 17.95 -2.43 -3.50
CA ALA A 197 16.93 -3.36 -3.96
C ALA A 197 17.37 -4.02 -5.28
N GLN A 198 17.47 -5.34 -5.24
CA GLN A 198 17.64 -6.17 -6.44
C GLN A 198 16.31 -6.25 -7.20
N LEU A 199 16.38 -6.69 -8.46
CA LEU A 199 15.23 -6.81 -9.37
C LEU A 199 13.98 -7.39 -8.71
N GLY A 200 14.12 -8.45 -7.90
CA GLY A 200 13.01 -9.10 -7.21
C GLY A 200 12.27 -8.17 -6.23
N TRP A 201 12.98 -7.30 -5.50
CA TRP A 201 12.36 -6.37 -4.57
C TRP A 201 11.64 -5.22 -5.29
N THR A 202 12.21 -4.74 -6.40
CA THR A 202 11.53 -3.75 -7.27
C THR A 202 10.23 -4.31 -7.82
N LEU A 203 10.24 -5.52 -8.37
CA LEU A 203 9.04 -6.17 -8.89
C LEU A 203 7.99 -6.41 -7.80
N LEU A 204 8.43 -6.75 -6.59
CA LEU A 204 7.53 -6.88 -5.44
C LEU A 204 6.87 -5.54 -5.09
N GLY A 205 7.64 -4.44 -5.08
CA GLY A 205 7.13 -3.09 -4.87
C GLY A 205 6.14 -2.65 -5.95
N ASP A 206 6.45 -2.91 -7.21
CA ASP A 206 5.56 -2.60 -8.35
C ASP A 206 4.25 -3.40 -8.28
N ALA A 207 4.33 -4.69 -7.94
CA ALA A 207 3.16 -5.53 -7.74
C ALA A 207 2.30 -5.05 -6.56
N PHE A 208 2.94 -4.62 -5.46
CA PHE A 208 2.24 -4.06 -4.31
C PHE A 208 1.53 -2.74 -4.66
N SER A 209 2.19 -1.86 -5.40
CA SER A 209 1.60 -0.62 -5.91
C SER A 209 0.40 -0.91 -6.82
N GLY A 210 0.54 -1.85 -7.75
CA GLY A 210 -0.57 -2.31 -8.60
C GLY A 210 -1.74 -2.86 -7.79
N ALA A 211 -1.48 -3.64 -6.74
CA ALA A 211 -2.49 -4.15 -5.83
C ALA A 211 -3.24 -3.02 -5.09
N LEU A 212 -2.54 -1.97 -4.63
CA LEU A 212 -3.16 -0.80 -4.00
C LEU A 212 -4.05 -0.02 -4.97
N ILE A 213 -3.64 0.12 -6.24
CA ILE A 213 -4.48 0.74 -7.28
C ILE A 213 -5.77 -0.07 -7.45
N VAL A 214 -5.67 -1.39 -7.61
CA VAL A 214 -6.84 -2.27 -7.72
C VAL A 214 -7.71 -2.20 -6.47
N LEU A 215 -7.11 -2.15 -5.28
CA LEU A 215 -7.81 -2.03 -4.01
C LEU A 215 -8.59 -0.71 -3.91
N ALA A 216 -7.96 0.41 -4.29
CA ALA A 216 -8.60 1.73 -4.31
C ALA A 216 -9.78 1.78 -5.30
N LEU A 217 -9.56 1.32 -6.54
CA LEU A 217 -10.61 1.29 -7.57
C LEU A 217 -11.79 0.40 -7.16
N SER A 218 -11.50 -0.81 -6.66
CA SER A 218 -12.54 -1.72 -6.18
C SER A 218 -13.27 -1.18 -4.95
N GLY A 219 -12.59 -0.45 -4.07
CA GLY A 219 -13.20 0.26 -2.94
C GLY A 219 -14.20 1.32 -3.39
N VAL A 220 -13.82 2.17 -4.35
CA VAL A 220 -14.72 3.20 -4.94
C VAL A 220 -15.93 2.55 -5.61
N LEU A 221 -15.73 1.47 -6.38
CA LEU A 221 -16.81 0.75 -7.02
C LEU A 221 -17.78 0.16 -5.99
N LEU A 222 -17.29 -0.58 -5.00
CA LEU A 222 -18.12 -1.17 -3.94
C LEU A 222 -18.85 -0.12 -3.10
N TRP A 223 -18.18 0.99 -2.79
CA TRP A 223 -18.76 2.08 -2.01
C TRP A 223 -19.89 2.81 -2.76
N SER A 224 -19.80 2.95 -4.08
CA SER A 224 -20.85 3.61 -4.88
C SER A 224 -22.23 2.93 -4.82
N ARG A 225 -22.30 1.72 -4.26
CA ARG A 225 -23.53 0.97 -4.02
C ARG A 225 -24.04 1.07 -2.58
N MET A 226 -23.19 1.44 -1.61
CA MET A 226 -23.67 1.89 -0.30
C MET A 226 -24.33 3.26 -0.51
N ASP A 227 -25.37 3.61 0.25
CA ASP A 227 -26.07 4.91 0.15
C ASP A 227 -25.18 6.09 0.65
N GLY A 228 -23.87 6.06 0.37
CA GLY A 228 -22.89 7.06 0.72
C GLY A 228 -23.08 8.33 -0.11
N SER A 229 -22.90 9.48 0.55
CA SER A 229 -22.99 10.78 -0.10
C SER A 229 -21.91 10.92 -1.18
N ARG A 230 -22.34 11.16 -2.42
CA ARG A 230 -21.45 11.40 -3.58
C ARG A 230 -20.59 12.65 -3.38
N LEU A 231 -21.06 13.61 -2.58
CA LEU A 231 -20.31 14.81 -2.21
C LEU A 231 -19.16 14.49 -1.26
N LEU A 232 -19.33 13.52 -0.34
CA LEU A 232 -18.24 13.04 0.49
C LEU A 232 -17.14 12.39 -0.37
N ALA A 233 -17.52 11.66 -1.43
CA ALA A 233 -16.58 11.01 -2.34
C ALA A 233 -15.67 12.01 -3.03
N ILE A 234 -16.29 13.02 -3.64
CA ILE A 234 -15.60 14.09 -4.34
C ILE A 234 -14.78 14.89 -3.34
N GLY A 235 -15.38 15.26 -2.19
CA GLY A 235 -14.73 16.02 -1.14
C GLY A 235 -13.42 15.38 -0.65
N LEU A 236 -13.47 14.11 -0.24
CA LEU A 236 -12.28 13.36 0.21
C LEU A 236 -11.20 13.26 -0.89
N GLY A 237 -11.59 12.96 -2.13
CA GLY A 237 -10.66 12.87 -3.25
C GLY A 237 -10.01 14.22 -3.58
N SER A 238 -10.82 15.29 -3.64
CA SER A 238 -10.35 16.65 -3.94
C SER A 238 -9.52 17.25 -2.81
N ALA A 239 -9.84 16.95 -1.55
CA ALA A 239 -9.11 17.47 -0.39
C ALA A 239 -7.66 16.97 -0.37
N GLY A 240 -7.44 15.69 -0.66
CA GLY A 240 -6.09 15.13 -0.74
C GLY A 240 -5.25 15.79 -1.85
N LEU A 241 -5.83 15.93 -3.05
CA LEU A 241 -5.15 16.58 -4.18
C LEU A 241 -4.84 18.05 -3.89
N LEU A 242 -5.82 18.79 -3.32
CA LEU A 242 -5.65 20.19 -2.94
C LEU A 242 -4.59 20.37 -1.85
N ALA A 243 -4.51 19.46 -0.88
CA ALA A 243 -3.46 19.48 0.12
C ALA A 243 -2.07 19.29 -0.53
N THR A 244 -1.93 18.33 -1.45
CA THR A 244 -0.67 18.14 -2.18
C THR A 244 -0.28 19.38 -2.99
N ILE A 245 -1.23 19.96 -3.73
CA ILE A 245 -1.00 21.20 -4.50
C ILE A 245 -0.62 22.34 -3.55
N TYR A 246 -1.32 22.47 -2.43
CA TYR A 246 -1.02 23.51 -1.43
C TYR A 246 0.41 23.38 -0.91
N PHE A 247 0.84 22.19 -0.45
CA PHE A 247 2.20 21.99 0.05
C PHE A 247 3.27 22.22 -1.03
N TYR A 248 2.99 21.81 -2.27
CA TYR A 248 3.87 22.09 -3.41
C TYR A 248 4.03 23.60 -3.67
N MET A 249 2.93 24.36 -3.62
CA MET A 249 2.94 25.81 -3.86
C MET A 249 3.44 26.61 -2.65
N ALA A 250 3.30 26.08 -1.44
CA ALA A 250 3.72 26.72 -0.19
C ALA A 250 5.24 26.64 0.06
N GLY A 251 6.00 25.97 -0.82
CA GLY A 251 7.46 25.93 -0.75
C GLY A 251 7.99 25.10 0.41
N ALA A 252 7.38 23.93 0.66
CA ALA A 252 8.09 22.82 1.29
C ALA A 252 9.17 22.29 0.34
#